data_AF-A0A6N9JD33-F1
#
_entry.id   AF-A0A6N9JD33-F1
#
_cell.length_a   1.000
_cell.length_b   1.000
_cell.length_c   1.000
_cell.angle_alpha   90.00
_cell.angle_beta   90.00
_cell.angle_gamma   90.00
#
_symmetry.space_group_name_H-M   'P 1'
#
loop_
_entity.id
_entity.type
_entity.pdbx_description
1 polymer ?
#
loop_
_entity_poly.entity_id
_entity_poly.type
_entity_poly.pdbx_seq_one_letter_code
_entity_poly.pdbx_strand_id
1 'polypeptide(L)'
;MKPEEISEIACKKIQMGSSLVNEHLKVLEEMVRIDSRSFGVDEFKGDRTTPTDMKEILECAKRYLTHIGLTNVFINNSGKKHPFPILMGEALVSENKPTLLFYAHLDKQPYMDNEKFEKWGGIPPTQLKWNDDKTRAYGRGAADDLSGVVSIGMSIDAIMKTLRDSSEEDSSRFPCNVKVIFETEEESGSHSLIDQIKENKTFFSNIDCVVITDVVNPAQGIPGLTTSLRGIVQMEITVSQNSEKVLIDEQTALYKLLSKLVKEDHSLAVSGISESDESVTDDEKKGYSFVPTTVKALRETAGVLPQTRLTVPENVASILIAQLRTSFANARPGHRISGSVILGTAGARLTFPGAQDAKHLAKEIEGFFKERNPFNLKLKVEVVSDSPPALDLILQSASKDPHSGVNGGPVPIPEIQLACMIDQLISMDGSLHSGLKNVILNNSIKVQSLFVDQALKPRLFDDPSAKALVEIRLAPGNNENSTAEFLKSFLLKNIPPGFELSIQEDKGASPWMTGISHPVFPLMLESLEKGFNQKSCLYGCGGTIPFVEKLMRALGDVQPLCLGAYDPDAKMHEPGESLSMPDLLGCTRSIIHFISRIDEIY
;
A
#
# COMPACT_ATOMS: atom_id res chain seq x y z
N MET A 1 19.50 33.42 17.92
CA MET A 1 19.45 33.04 16.49
C MET A 1 18.00 33.00 16.06
N LYS A 2 17.72 33.50 14.84
CA LYS A 2 16.39 33.43 14.24
C LYS A 2 16.09 32.01 13.75
N PRO A 3 14.80 31.60 13.62
CA PRO A 3 14.39 30.33 13.01
C PRO A 3 15.17 29.95 11.74
N GLU A 4 15.27 30.87 10.79
CA GLU A 4 15.91 30.61 9.50
C GLU A 4 17.41 30.32 9.67
N GLU A 5 18.08 31.09 10.53
CA GLU A 5 19.51 30.94 10.83
C GLU A 5 19.82 29.60 11.47
N ILE A 6 18.99 29.16 12.43
CA ILE A 6 19.10 27.81 13.04
C ILE A 6 18.99 26.75 11.95
N SER A 7 17.96 26.85 11.11
CA SER A 7 17.72 25.86 10.07
C SER A 7 18.83 25.80 9.03
N GLU A 8 19.38 26.95 8.59
CA GLU A 8 20.46 27.02 7.61
C GLU A 8 21.77 26.41 8.15
N ILE A 9 22.12 26.68 9.41
CA ILE A 9 23.32 26.13 10.04
C ILE A 9 23.17 24.62 10.26
N ALA A 10 22.00 24.18 10.75
CA ALA A 10 21.72 22.76 10.97
C ALA A 10 21.72 21.99 9.63
N CYS A 11 21.07 22.51 8.58
CA CYS A 11 21.05 21.87 7.26
C CYS A 11 22.44 21.74 6.62
N LYS A 12 23.39 22.64 6.91
CA LYS A 12 24.79 22.48 6.44
C LYS A 12 25.48 21.24 7.01
N LYS A 13 25.02 20.72 8.16
CA LYS A 13 25.52 19.46 8.74
C LYS A 13 24.93 18.22 8.03
N ILE A 14 23.84 18.37 7.27
CA ILE A 14 23.15 17.29 6.55
C ILE A 14 23.69 17.17 5.13
N GLN A 15 24.90 16.64 5.02
CA GLN A 15 25.58 16.39 3.75
C GLN A 15 26.18 14.99 3.77
N MET A 16 26.13 14.31 2.63
CA MET A 16 26.79 13.01 2.48
C MET A 16 28.27 13.12 2.88
N GLY A 17 28.72 12.23 3.75
CA GLY A 17 30.09 12.19 4.24
C GLY A 17 30.40 13.13 5.42
N SER A 18 29.45 13.96 5.87
CA SER A 18 29.64 14.73 7.11
C SER A 18 29.74 13.80 8.33
N SER A 19 30.41 14.24 9.41
CA SER A 19 30.50 13.43 10.65
C SER A 19 29.13 13.07 11.19
N LEU A 20 28.22 14.06 11.21
CA LEU A 20 26.86 13.87 11.70
C LEU A 20 26.13 12.80 10.89
N VAL A 21 26.07 12.95 9.56
CA VAL A 21 25.39 11.97 8.70
C VAL A 21 26.01 10.58 8.85
N ASN A 22 27.33 10.46 8.90
CA ASN A 22 28.00 9.17 9.08
C ASN A 22 27.71 8.52 10.45
N GLU A 23 27.53 9.31 11.52
CA GLU A 23 27.12 8.81 12.84
C GLU A 23 25.72 8.19 12.77
N HIS A 24 24.75 8.88 12.16
CA HIS A 24 23.39 8.37 12.00
C HIS A 24 23.29 7.18 11.04
N LEU A 25 24.09 7.15 9.96
CA LEU A 25 24.13 6.01 9.04
C LEU A 25 24.70 4.74 9.69
N LYS A 26 25.59 4.87 10.68
CA LYS A 26 26.04 3.71 11.48
C LYS A 26 24.91 3.15 12.36
N VAL A 27 24.05 4.02 12.89
CA VAL A 27 22.86 3.59 13.64
C VAL A 27 21.90 2.87 12.70
N LEU A 28 21.67 3.39 11.49
CA LEU A 28 20.87 2.72 10.46
C LEU A 28 21.43 1.32 10.14
N GLU A 29 22.74 1.21 9.89
CA GLU A 29 23.42 -0.06 9.64
C GLU A 29 23.24 -1.05 10.81
N GLU A 30 23.35 -0.58 12.05
CA GLU A 30 23.12 -1.39 13.25
C GLU A 30 21.66 -1.87 13.33
N MET A 31 20.68 -1.01 13.06
CA MET A 31 19.26 -1.36 13.10
C MET A 31 18.86 -2.32 11.97
N VAL A 32 19.41 -2.14 10.76
CA VAL A 32 19.17 -3.05 9.62
C VAL A 32 19.66 -4.46 9.95
N ARG A 33 20.78 -4.59 10.67
CA ARG A 33 21.31 -5.88 11.13
C ARG A 33 20.37 -6.67 12.03
N ILE A 34 19.55 -5.99 12.83
CA ILE A 34 18.71 -6.62 13.85
C ILE A 34 17.46 -7.20 13.20
N ASP A 35 17.15 -8.48 13.41
CA ASP A 35 15.95 -9.12 12.83
C ASP A 35 14.69 -8.83 13.67
N SER A 36 14.10 -7.66 13.44
CA SER A 36 12.90 -7.18 14.13
C SER A 36 11.58 -7.46 13.38
N ARG A 37 11.43 -8.58 12.67
CA ARG A 37 10.12 -8.84 11.99
C ARG A 37 9.01 -9.12 13.00
N SER A 38 7.91 -8.37 12.97
CA SER A 38 6.76 -8.52 13.88
C SER A 38 5.93 -9.80 13.62
N PHE A 39 6.06 -10.38 12.43
CA PHE A 39 5.45 -11.66 12.07
C PHE A 39 6.14 -12.85 12.72
N GLY A 40 5.39 -13.88 13.11
CA GLY A 40 5.92 -15.15 13.62
C GLY A 40 6.23 -16.20 12.54
N VAL A 41 6.79 -15.80 11.39
CA VAL A 41 7.00 -16.69 10.23
C VAL A 41 8.48 -17.07 10.10
N ASP A 42 8.74 -18.36 9.90
CA ASP A 42 10.05 -18.91 9.51
C ASP A 42 10.07 -19.10 7.99
N GLU A 43 10.88 -18.34 7.26
CA GLU A 43 10.86 -18.34 5.79
C GLU A 43 11.64 -19.51 5.18
N PHE A 44 12.64 -20.00 5.91
CA PHE A 44 13.42 -21.19 5.57
C PHE A 44 13.85 -21.95 6.83
N LYS A 45 14.30 -23.19 6.66
CA LYS A 45 14.63 -24.07 7.79
C LYS A 45 15.79 -23.48 8.61
N GLY A 46 15.52 -23.12 9.86
CA GLY A 46 16.51 -22.52 10.75
C GLY A 46 16.66 -21.01 10.62
N ASP A 47 15.82 -20.35 9.80
CA ASP A 47 15.71 -18.88 9.71
C ASP A 47 15.52 -18.25 11.10
N ARG A 48 14.71 -18.88 11.96
CA ARG A 48 14.54 -18.46 13.35
C ARG A 48 14.77 -19.59 14.33
N THR A 49 15.59 -19.29 15.34
CA THR A 49 15.83 -20.18 16.49
C THR A 49 15.35 -19.57 17.81
N THR A 50 14.91 -18.30 17.82
CA THR A 50 14.55 -17.52 19.02
C THR A 50 13.54 -16.43 18.62
N PRO A 51 12.54 -16.05 19.46
CA PRO A 51 11.57 -15.03 19.07
C PRO A 51 12.23 -13.67 18.82
N THR A 52 11.71 -12.96 17.81
CA THR A 52 12.04 -11.61 17.30
C THR A 52 13.07 -10.84 18.12
N ASP A 53 14.16 -10.34 17.50
CA ASP A 53 15.15 -9.44 18.13
C ASP A 53 14.56 -8.03 18.39
N MET A 54 13.25 -7.96 18.60
CA MET A 54 12.50 -6.76 18.90
C MET A 54 13.03 -6.07 20.16
N LYS A 55 13.44 -6.86 21.15
CA LYS A 55 14.12 -6.31 22.33
C LYS A 55 15.45 -5.63 21.96
N GLU A 56 16.23 -6.23 21.06
CA GLU A 56 17.52 -5.66 20.65
C GLU A 56 17.32 -4.35 19.88
N ILE A 57 16.36 -4.28 18.95
CA ILE A 57 16.11 -3.05 18.19
C ILE A 57 15.53 -1.94 19.08
N LEU A 58 14.67 -2.25 20.04
CA LEU A 58 14.15 -1.28 21.00
C LEU A 58 15.27 -0.72 21.89
N GLU A 59 16.20 -1.55 22.36
CA GLU A 59 17.34 -1.07 23.13
C GLU A 59 18.33 -0.28 22.27
N CYS A 60 18.52 -0.67 20.99
CA CYS A 60 19.29 0.11 20.03
C CYS A 60 18.68 1.51 19.82
N ALA A 61 17.38 1.58 19.53
CA ALA A 61 16.64 2.82 19.34
C ALA A 61 16.58 3.67 20.61
N LYS A 62 16.42 3.05 21.79
CA LYS A 62 16.46 3.75 23.08
C LYS A 62 17.82 4.40 23.33
N ARG A 63 18.92 3.68 23.07
CA ARG A 63 20.29 4.24 23.16
C ARG A 63 20.46 5.39 22.19
N TYR A 64 19.96 5.25 20.96
CA TYR A 64 20.01 6.28 19.94
C TYR A 64 19.29 7.56 20.37
N LEU A 65 18.02 7.47 20.78
CA LEU A 65 17.24 8.64 21.25
C LEU A 65 17.87 9.31 22.48
N THR A 66 18.39 8.52 23.42
CA THR A 66 19.10 9.05 24.59
C THR A 66 20.40 9.77 24.17
N HIS A 67 21.14 9.23 23.21
CA HIS A 67 22.40 9.79 22.73
C HIS A 67 22.22 11.16 22.05
N ILE A 68 21.17 11.33 21.25
CA ILE A 68 20.86 12.59 20.57
C ILE A 68 20.23 13.65 21.50
N GLY A 69 19.99 13.31 22.76
CA GLY A 69 19.63 14.28 23.81
C GLY A 69 18.18 14.29 24.26
N LEU A 70 17.37 13.26 23.95
CA LEU A 70 16.04 13.13 24.57
C LEU A 70 16.20 12.74 26.05
N THR A 71 15.39 13.37 26.91
CA THR A 71 15.57 13.34 28.38
C THR A 71 14.76 12.24 29.07
N ASN A 72 13.62 11.84 28.51
CA ASN A 72 12.77 10.78 29.07
C ASN A 72 12.46 9.77 27.96
N VAL A 73 13.25 8.70 27.89
CA VAL A 73 13.13 7.64 26.88
C VAL A 73 12.84 6.30 27.56
N PHE A 74 11.67 5.73 27.29
CA PHE A 74 11.19 4.52 27.93
C PHE A 74 10.41 3.62 26.96
N ILE A 75 10.45 2.32 27.22
CA ILE A 75 9.72 1.33 26.44
C ILE A 75 8.42 1.04 27.19
N ASN A 76 7.28 1.34 26.57
CA ASN A 76 5.99 0.92 27.09
C ASN A 76 5.75 -0.53 26.71
N ASN A 77 5.72 -1.39 27.72
CA ASN A 77 5.38 -2.79 27.58
C ASN A 77 4.09 -3.05 28.36
N SER A 78 2.96 -3.11 27.65
CA SER A 78 1.62 -3.35 28.21
C SER A 78 1.43 -4.78 28.75
N GLY A 79 2.49 -5.60 28.83
CA GLY A 79 2.47 -6.94 29.39
C GLY A 79 1.67 -7.94 28.53
N LYS A 80 0.99 -8.92 29.16
CA LYS A 80 0.28 -10.00 28.46
C LYS A 80 -0.85 -9.55 27.50
N LYS A 81 -1.26 -8.26 27.56
CA LYS A 81 -2.36 -7.74 26.76
C LYS A 81 -1.94 -7.48 25.31
N HIS A 82 -0.70 -7.06 25.07
CA HIS A 82 -0.15 -6.77 23.73
C HIS A 82 1.32 -7.20 23.66
N PRO A 83 1.72 -8.08 22.72
CA PRO A 83 3.09 -8.58 22.64
C PRO A 83 4.07 -7.58 21.99
N PHE A 84 3.59 -6.46 21.47
CA PHE A 84 4.37 -5.48 20.71
C PHE A 84 4.55 -4.17 21.50
N PRO A 85 5.69 -3.96 22.17
CA PRO A 85 5.93 -2.73 22.94
C PRO A 85 6.20 -1.51 22.04
N ILE A 86 5.96 -0.31 22.54
CA ILE A 86 6.26 0.95 21.83
C ILE A 86 7.36 1.70 22.58
N LEU A 87 8.38 2.17 21.86
CA LEU A 87 9.39 3.07 22.43
C LEU A 87 8.85 4.50 22.40
N MET A 88 8.92 5.19 23.53
CA MET A 88 8.53 6.59 23.68
C MET A 88 9.70 7.41 24.18
N GLY A 89 9.86 8.61 23.62
CA GLY A 89 10.91 9.55 23.99
C GLY A 89 10.39 10.98 23.99
N GLU A 90 10.84 11.80 24.94
CA GLU A 90 10.55 13.24 24.90
C GLU A 90 11.73 14.12 25.33
N ALA A 91 11.74 15.33 24.78
CA ALA A 91 12.53 16.47 25.21
C ALA A 91 11.56 17.65 25.40
N LEU A 92 11.27 17.98 26.66
CA LEU A 92 10.40 19.10 27.03
C LEU A 92 11.25 20.35 27.23
N VAL A 93 10.97 21.38 26.44
CA VAL A 93 11.66 22.66 26.45
C VAL A 93 10.94 23.65 27.36
N SER A 94 9.62 23.83 27.15
CA SER A 94 8.78 24.74 27.93
C SER A 94 7.30 24.46 27.68
N GLU A 95 6.44 24.65 28.69
CA GLU A 95 4.98 24.51 28.56
C GLU A 95 4.35 25.54 27.60
N ASN A 96 5.04 26.66 27.32
CA ASN A 96 4.55 27.71 26.41
C ASN A 96 4.97 27.49 24.94
N LYS A 97 5.64 26.38 24.64
CA LYS A 97 6.12 26.04 23.30
C LYS A 97 5.22 24.99 22.67
N PRO A 98 5.07 25.00 21.33
CA PRO A 98 4.34 23.94 20.64
C PRO A 98 4.99 22.59 20.89
N THR A 99 4.22 21.52 20.78
CA THR A 99 4.67 20.14 20.95
C THR A 99 4.47 19.36 19.66
N LEU A 100 5.60 18.90 19.11
CA LEU A 100 5.63 18.02 17.95
C LEU A 100 5.70 16.57 18.40
N LEU A 101 4.77 15.74 17.92
CA LEU A 101 4.90 14.28 18.00
C LEU A 101 5.51 13.76 16.69
N PHE A 102 6.55 12.93 16.76
CA PHE A 102 7.09 12.21 15.61
C PHE A 102 6.77 10.72 15.71
N TYR A 103 6.32 10.13 14.61
CA TYR A 103 6.05 8.70 14.48
C TYR A 103 6.98 8.08 13.44
N ALA A 104 7.55 6.92 13.80
CA ALA A 104 8.14 5.94 12.89
C ALA A 104 7.93 4.52 13.48
N HIS A 105 8.36 3.47 12.78
CA HIS A 105 8.30 2.09 13.31
C HIS A 105 9.65 1.35 13.19
N LEU A 106 9.79 0.28 13.99
CA LEU A 106 11.02 -0.54 14.09
C LEU A 106 10.81 -1.97 13.61
N ASP A 107 9.56 -2.41 13.45
CA ASP A 107 9.31 -3.74 12.91
C ASP A 107 9.53 -3.79 11.40
N LYS A 108 9.72 -4.99 10.85
CA LYS A 108 10.08 -5.17 9.44
C LYS A 108 9.27 -6.29 8.80
N GLN A 109 8.94 -6.16 7.52
CA GLN A 109 8.46 -7.30 6.72
C GLN A 109 9.46 -8.47 6.69
N PRO A 110 8.98 -9.71 6.46
CA PRO A 110 9.82 -10.85 6.08
C PRO A 110 10.71 -10.57 4.86
N TYR A 111 11.79 -11.33 4.69
CA TYR A 111 12.79 -11.19 3.62
C TYR A 111 12.28 -11.60 2.24
N MET A 112 11.25 -12.44 2.17
CA MET A 112 10.65 -13.05 0.98
C MET A 112 11.65 -13.88 0.15
N ASP A 113 12.50 -14.66 0.84
CA ASP A 113 13.67 -15.36 0.29
C ASP A 113 13.71 -16.88 0.57
N ASN A 114 14.75 -17.57 0.09
CA ASN A 114 14.95 -19.02 0.16
C ASN A 114 16.35 -19.41 0.69
N GLU A 115 16.89 -18.66 1.65
CA GLU A 115 18.23 -18.79 2.28
C GLU A 115 19.40 -18.32 1.41
N LYS A 116 19.27 -18.35 0.09
CA LYS A 116 20.37 -18.00 -0.84
C LYS A 116 20.48 -16.50 -1.12
N PHE A 117 19.46 -15.72 -0.77
CA PHE A 117 19.38 -14.29 -1.00
C PHE A 117 19.60 -13.89 -2.47
N GLU A 118 19.33 -14.79 -3.42
CA GLU A 118 19.53 -14.55 -4.86
C GLU A 118 18.69 -13.36 -5.34
N LYS A 119 17.46 -13.23 -4.83
CA LYS A 119 16.59 -12.07 -5.12
C LYS A 119 17.11 -10.76 -4.54
N TRP A 120 18.00 -10.84 -3.55
CA TRP A 120 18.72 -9.74 -2.91
C TRP A 120 20.15 -9.58 -3.45
N GLY A 121 20.47 -10.20 -4.61
CA GLY A 121 21.79 -10.12 -5.21
C GLY A 121 22.87 -10.95 -4.49
N GLY A 122 22.46 -11.95 -3.71
CA GLY A 122 23.33 -12.83 -2.92
C GLY A 122 23.76 -12.23 -1.58
N ILE A 123 23.07 -11.19 -1.11
CA ILE A 123 23.47 -10.42 0.08
C ILE A 123 22.36 -10.54 1.12
N PRO A 124 22.70 -10.90 2.37
CA PRO A 124 21.70 -10.97 3.43
C PRO A 124 20.94 -9.64 3.58
N PRO A 125 19.60 -9.65 3.67
CA PRO A 125 18.81 -8.43 3.85
C PRO A 125 19.10 -7.70 5.16
N THR A 126 19.69 -8.40 6.14
CA THR A 126 20.23 -7.84 7.40
C THR A 126 21.59 -7.17 7.23
N GLN A 127 22.12 -7.08 6.03
CA GLN A 127 23.35 -6.34 5.75
C GLN A 127 23.02 -5.11 4.92
N LEU A 128 23.22 -3.91 5.50
CA LEU A 128 23.11 -2.67 4.75
C LEU A 128 24.27 -2.57 3.77
N LYS A 129 23.96 -2.49 2.46
CA LYS A 129 24.97 -2.33 1.42
C LYS A 129 24.72 -1.12 0.55
N TRP A 130 25.76 -0.34 0.32
CA TRP A 130 25.73 0.79 -0.59
C TRP A 130 26.04 0.37 -2.03
N ASN A 131 25.42 1.04 -3.00
CA ASN A 131 25.94 1.06 -4.37
C ASN A 131 27.26 1.85 -4.43
N ASP A 132 27.97 1.73 -5.56
CA ASP A 132 29.33 2.24 -5.71
C ASP A 132 29.44 3.77 -5.50
N ASP A 133 28.43 4.53 -5.94
CA ASP A 133 28.37 5.98 -5.79
C ASP A 133 27.72 6.45 -4.47
N LYS A 134 27.30 5.50 -3.62
CA LYS A 134 26.61 5.72 -2.34
C LYS A 134 25.31 6.52 -2.45
N THR A 135 24.67 6.55 -3.60
CA THR A 135 23.37 7.21 -3.76
C THR A 135 22.21 6.37 -3.23
N ARG A 136 22.43 5.05 -3.06
CA ARG A 136 21.39 4.12 -2.63
C ARG A 136 21.96 3.02 -1.73
N ALA A 137 21.26 2.74 -0.63
CA ALA A 137 21.57 1.63 0.28
C ALA A 137 20.52 0.53 0.18
N TYR A 138 20.92 -0.73 0.21
CA TYR A 138 20.07 -1.91 0.12
C TYR A 138 20.08 -2.66 1.45
N GLY A 139 18.91 -3.04 1.94
CA GLY A 139 18.73 -3.75 3.21
C GLY A 139 17.27 -3.74 3.62
N ARG A 140 16.80 -4.82 4.27
CA ARG A 140 15.42 -4.89 4.75
C ARG A 140 15.20 -3.89 5.89
N GLY A 141 14.16 -3.08 5.72
CA GLY A 141 13.79 -1.98 6.59
C GLY A 141 14.67 -0.74 6.44
N ALA A 142 15.62 -0.73 5.50
CA ALA A 142 16.44 0.45 5.26
C ALA A 142 15.58 1.63 4.79
N ALA A 143 14.57 1.37 3.94
CA ALA A 143 13.56 2.35 3.62
C ALA A 143 12.49 2.36 4.71
N ASP A 144 11.78 1.24 4.88
CA ASP A 144 10.53 1.13 5.65
C ASP A 144 10.74 0.46 7.02
N ASP A 145 10.80 1.18 8.15
CA ASP A 145 10.81 2.65 8.32
C ASP A 145 12.05 3.11 9.13
N LEU A 146 13.16 2.38 9.03
CA LEU A 146 14.38 2.81 9.75
C LEU A 146 14.90 4.13 9.19
N SER A 147 14.58 4.47 7.93
CA SER A 147 14.89 5.78 7.38
C SER A 147 14.12 6.93 8.04
N GLY A 148 12.86 6.72 8.45
CA GLY A 148 12.10 7.67 9.26
C GLY A 148 12.70 7.84 10.64
N VAL A 149 13.03 6.72 11.31
CA VAL A 149 13.74 6.71 12.61
C VAL A 149 15.01 7.56 12.56
N VAL A 150 15.87 7.36 11.56
CA VAL A 150 17.11 8.14 11.46
C VAL A 150 16.88 9.57 10.97
N SER A 151 15.89 9.84 10.12
CA SER A 151 15.55 11.21 9.68
C SER A 151 15.10 12.08 10.86
N ILE A 152 14.22 11.55 11.70
CA ILE A 152 13.73 12.20 12.92
C ILE A 152 14.92 12.49 13.84
N GLY A 153 15.67 11.46 14.23
CA GLY A 153 16.76 11.66 15.20
C GLY A 153 17.90 12.54 14.66
N MET A 154 18.22 12.45 13.37
CA MET A 154 19.25 13.28 12.73
C MET A 154 18.84 14.75 12.64
N SER A 155 17.57 15.03 12.38
CA SER A 155 17.05 16.41 12.39
C SER A 155 17.14 17.05 13.78
N ILE A 156 16.77 16.31 14.82
CA ILE A 156 16.83 16.76 16.22
C ILE A 156 18.29 17.00 16.63
N ASP A 157 19.19 16.03 16.37
CA ASP A 157 20.61 16.15 16.73
C ASP A 157 21.29 17.32 16.01
N ALA A 158 20.97 17.55 14.73
CA ALA A 158 21.49 18.68 13.97
C ALA A 158 21.13 20.03 14.59
N ILE A 159 19.88 20.20 15.03
CA ILE A 159 19.42 21.43 15.69
C ILE A 159 20.06 21.55 17.08
N MET A 160 20.03 20.49 17.89
CA MET A 160 20.64 20.47 19.23
C MET A 160 22.13 20.84 19.18
N LYS A 161 22.90 20.24 18.28
CA LYS A 161 24.32 20.58 18.07
C LYS A 161 24.50 22.02 17.61
N THR A 162 23.65 22.51 16.70
CA THR A 162 23.68 23.91 16.24
C THR A 162 23.47 24.91 17.38
N LEU A 163 22.54 24.62 18.28
CA LEU A 163 22.27 25.47 19.45
C LEU A 163 23.44 25.43 20.45
N ARG A 164 24.01 24.25 20.72
CA ARG A 164 25.18 24.09 21.60
C ARG A 164 26.43 24.80 21.07
N ASP A 165 26.70 24.70 19.76
CA ASP A 165 27.86 25.34 19.12
C ASP A 165 27.80 26.88 19.20
N SER A 166 26.61 27.47 19.42
CA SER A 166 26.39 28.92 19.43
C SER A 166 26.77 29.65 20.73
N SER A 167 27.53 29.01 21.62
CA SER A 167 28.10 29.55 22.88
C SER A 167 27.11 29.90 24.02
N GLU A 168 25.85 29.54 23.88
CA GLU A 168 24.84 29.63 24.94
C GLU A 168 24.29 28.21 25.22
N GLU A 169 24.62 27.63 26.39
CA GLU A 169 24.17 26.30 26.84
C GLU A 169 22.68 26.25 27.23
N ASP A 170 21.83 27.08 26.63
CA ASP A 170 20.43 27.16 27.00
C ASP A 170 19.56 26.28 26.09
N SER A 171 19.25 25.07 26.56
CA SER A 171 18.31 24.16 25.91
C SER A 171 16.90 24.74 25.79
N SER A 172 16.57 25.82 26.52
CA SER A 172 15.30 26.57 26.36
C SER A 172 15.13 27.21 24.98
N ARG A 173 16.21 27.29 24.20
CA ARG A 173 16.21 27.85 22.84
C ARG A 173 15.79 26.86 21.75
N PHE A 174 15.58 25.59 22.08
CA PHE A 174 15.02 24.65 21.11
C PHE A 174 13.58 25.09 20.75
N PRO A 175 13.18 25.10 19.46
CA PRO A 175 11.95 25.77 19.05
C PRO A 175 10.65 25.18 19.61
N CYS A 176 10.63 23.90 19.99
CA CYS A 176 9.41 23.21 20.40
C CYS A 176 9.68 22.09 21.40
N ASN A 177 8.66 21.64 22.10
CA ASN A 177 8.70 20.34 22.76
C ASN A 177 8.72 19.24 21.68
N VAL A 178 9.48 18.18 21.93
CA VAL A 178 9.59 17.03 21.03
C VAL A 178 9.14 15.78 21.76
N LYS A 179 8.23 15.04 21.13
CA LYS A 179 7.83 13.70 21.51
C LYS A 179 8.07 12.77 20.33
N VAL A 180 8.53 11.56 20.60
CA VAL A 180 8.82 10.54 19.59
C VAL A 180 8.16 9.24 20.03
N ILE A 181 7.48 8.57 19.11
CA ILE A 181 7.07 7.18 19.27
C ILE A 181 7.63 6.33 18.14
N PHE A 182 8.25 5.21 18.51
CA PHE A 182 8.65 4.16 17.58
C PHE A 182 7.87 2.87 17.90
N GLU A 183 6.97 2.49 16.99
CA GLU A 183 6.12 1.30 17.09
C GLU A 183 6.85 0.02 16.68
N THR A 184 6.29 -1.14 17.03
CA THR A 184 6.83 -2.48 16.68
C THR A 184 5.77 -3.45 16.15
N GLU A 185 4.63 -2.92 15.69
CA GLU A 185 3.47 -3.66 15.19
C GLU A 185 2.94 -3.10 13.86
N GLU A 186 3.59 -2.12 13.23
CA GLU A 186 3.06 -1.44 12.03
C GLU A 186 2.77 -2.46 10.93
N GLU A 187 3.76 -3.30 10.64
CA GLU A 187 3.74 -4.26 9.55
C GLU A 187 2.70 -5.37 9.78
N SER A 188 2.35 -5.57 11.06
CA SER A 188 1.32 -6.51 11.51
C SER A 188 -0.03 -5.83 11.77
N GLY A 189 -0.18 -4.55 11.44
CA GLY A 189 -1.45 -3.83 11.40
C GLY A 189 -1.79 -3.01 12.65
N SER A 190 -0.87 -2.78 13.59
CA SER A 190 -1.04 -1.85 14.72
C SER A 190 -2.31 -2.09 15.56
N HIS A 191 -2.56 -3.33 15.98
CA HIS A 191 -3.78 -3.66 16.74
C HIS A 191 -3.77 -3.06 18.14
N SER A 192 -2.58 -2.91 18.75
CA SER A 192 -2.43 -2.41 20.11
C SER A 192 -2.33 -0.89 20.25
N LEU A 193 -2.05 -0.17 19.15
CA LEU A 193 -1.68 1.25 19.17
C LEU A 193 -2.67 2.13 19.96
N ILE A 194 -3.98 1.99 19.72
CA ILE A 194 -5.01 2.78 20.39
C ILE A 194 -5.00 2.55 21.91
N ASP A 195 -4.83 1.30 22.32
CA ASP A 195 -4.81 0.93 23.73
C ASP A 195 -3.54 1.45 24.41
N GLN A 196 -2.39 1.40 23.72
CA GLN A 196 -1.14 1.96 24.24
C GLN A 196 -1.20 3.49 24.38
N ILE A 197 -1.84 4.19 23.45
CA ILE A 197 -2.07 5.65 23.55
C ILE A 197 -2.98 5.95 24.76
N LYS A 198 -4.04 5.17 24.96
CA LYS A 198 -4.95 5.31 26.12
C LYS A 198 -4.27 4.99 27.46
N GLU A 199 -3.33 4.08 27.48
CA GLU A 199 -2.53 3.72 28.67
C GLU A 199 -1.54 4.84 29.03
N ASN A 200 -1.07 5.58 28.03
CA ASN A 200 -0.02 6.60 28.18
C ASN A 200 -0.55 8.04 27.93
N LYS A 201 -1.79 8.33 28.31
CA LYS A 201 -2.46 9.63 28.07
C LYS A 201 -1.63 10.87 28.45
N THR A 202 -0.87 10.80 29.53
CA THR A 202 -0.02 11.92 29.96
C THR A 202 1.04 12.23 28.91
N PHE A 203 1.69 11.20 28.36
CA PHE A 203 2.66 11.36 27.27
C PHE A 203 1.99 11.94 26.02
N PHE A 204 0.78 11.50 25.67
CA PHE A 204 0.06 11.98 24.48
C PHE A 204 -0.73 13.28 24.68
N SER A 205 -0.57 13.96 25.81
CA SER A 205 -1.23 15.25 26.05
C SER A 205 -0.50 16.41 25.37
N ASN A 206 -1.24 17.49 25.09
CA ASN A 206 -0.71 18.77 24.57
C ASN A 206 0.10 18.61 23.28
N ILE A 207 -0.36 17.82 22.32
CA ILE A 207 0.28 17.69 20.99
C ILE A 207 -0.41 18.65 20.04
N ASP A 208 0.38 19.50 19.38
CA ASP A 208 -0.14 20.49 18.42
C ASP A 208 -0.22 19.92 17.00
N CYS A 209 0.81 19.16 16.60
CA CYS A 209 0.79 18.38 15.37
C CYS A 209 1.66 17.12 15.46
N VAL A 210 1.36 16.15 14.60
CA VAL A 210 2.10 14.90 14.47
C VAL A 210 2.76 14.82 13.09
N VAL A 211 4.05 14.49 13.07
CA VAL A 211 4.84 14.22 11.86
C VAL A 211 5.01 12.72 11.75
N ILE A 212 4.54 12.15 10.66
CA ILE A 212 4.60 10.72 10.35
C ILE A 212 5.60 10.55 9.22
N THR A 213 6.67 9.78 9.41
CA THR A 213 7.74 9.61 8.41
C THR A 213 7.55 8.42 7.46
N ASP A 214 6.38 7.79 7.52
CA ASP A 214 6.10 6.51 6.90
C ASP A 214 5.22 6.61 5.64
N VAL A 215 5.65 7.40 4.65
CA VAL A 215 4.97 7.48 3.34
C VAL A 215 5.93 7.69 2.18
N VAL A 216 5.51 7.25 0.99
CA VAL A 216 6.32 7.30 -0.24
C VAL A 216 6.22 8.65 -0.95
N ASN A 217 7.35 9.19 -1.41
CA ASN A 217 7.40 10.37 -2.27
C ASN A 217 6.88 10.08 -3.69
N PRO A 218 6.31 11.06 -4.41
CA PRO A 218 5.86 10.92 -5.79
C PRO A 218 6.93 10.37 -6.76
N ALA A 219 8.19 10.73 -6.53
CA ALA A 219 9.35 10.27 -7.27
C ALA A 219 10.61 10.53 -6.44
N GLN A 220 11.72 9.89 -6.81
CA GLN A 220 13.01 10.11 -6.14
C GLN A 220 13.38 11.59 -6.13
N GLY A 221 13.61 12.14 -4.95
CA GLY A 221 14.00 13.54 -4.74
C GLY A 221 12.89 14.57 -4.98
N ILE A 222 11.64 14.16 -5.22
CA ILE A 222 10.48 15.04 -5.35
C ILE A 222 9.58 14.85 -4.12
N PRO A 223 9.52 15.80 -3.18
CA PRO A 223 8.79 15.58 -1.92
C PRO A 223 7.28 15.67 -2.08
N GLY A 224 6.57 14.75 -1.42
CA GLY A 224 5.13 14.79 -1.26
C GLY A 224 4.71 14.96 0.20
N LEU A 225 3.61 15.68 0.44
CA LEU A 225 2.89 15.64 1.71
C LEU A 225 1.63 14.79 1.51
N THR A 226 1.59 13.62 2.13
CA THR A 226 0.48 12.67 1.98
C THR A 226 -0.71 13.10 2.83
N THR A 227 -1.85 13.35 2.20
CA THR A 227 -3.08 13.81 2.88
C THR A 227 -4.22 12.81 2.82
N SER A 228 -4.03 11.70 2.12
CA SER A 228 -5.00 10.62 2.04
C SER A 228 -4.34 9.26 1.88
N LEU A 229 -4.92 8.26 2.52
CA LEU A 229 -4.57 6.84 2.44
C LEU A 229 -5.83 6.03 2.17
N ARG A 230 -5.68 4.93 1.46
CA ARG A 230 -6.81 4.06 1.14
C ARG A 230 -7.03 3.03 2.23
N GLY A 231 -8.28 2.62 2.38
CA GLY A 231 -8.63 1.46 3.16
C GLY A 231 -8.67 0.20 2.30
N ILE A 232 -8.95 -0.91 2.95
CA ILE A 232 -9.13 -2.21 2.32
C ILE A 232 -10.15 -3.04 3.10
N VAL A 233 -10.96 -3.83 2.41
CA VAL A 233 -11.72 -4.95 2.97
C VAL A 233 -11.50 -6.17 2.09
N GLN A 234 -11.21 -7.32 2.69
CA GLN A 234 -10.99 -8.59 2.00
C GLN A 234 -11.89 -9.70 2.55
N MET A 235 -12.40 -10.54 1.64
CA MET A 235 -13.19 -11.73 1.95
C MET A 235 -12.80 -12.89 1.04
N GLU A 236 -12.50 -14.05 1.63
CA GLU A 236 -12.48 -15.30 0.88
C GLU A 236 -13.91 -15.80 0.71
N ILE A 237 -14.29 -16.13 -0.52
CA ILE A 237 -15.59 -16.69 -0.84
C ILE A 237 -15.44 -18.06 -1.50
N THR A 238 -16.34 -18.98 -1.16
CA THR A 238 -16.48 -20.28 -1.82
C THR A 238 -17.92 -20.45 -2.30
N VAL A 239 -18.09 -20.72 -3.59
CA VAL A 239 -19.38 -21.08 -4.17
C VAL A 239 -19.53 -22.60 -4.20
N SER A 240 -20.66 -23.09 -3.68
CA SER A 240 -21.02 -24.51 -3.72
C SER A 240 -22.44 -24.70 -4.21
N GLN A 241 -22.70 -25.75 -4.98
CA GLN A 241 -24.05 -26.10 -5.40
C GLN A 241 -24.88 -26.62 -4.22
N ASN A 242 -26.15 -26.22 -4.11
CA ASN A 242 -27.07 -26.71 -3.07
C ASN A 242 -28.33 -27.40 -3.59
N SER A 243 -28.52 -27.39 -4.91
CA SER A 243 -29.67 -27.98 -5.56
C SER A 243 -29.21 -28.82 -6.75
N GLU A 244 -29.76 -30.02 -6.91
CA GLU A 244 -29.45 -30.91 -8.05
C GLU A 244 -29.94 -30.38 -9.41
N LYS A 245 -30.64 -29.24 -9.46
CA LYS A 245 -31.31 -28.71 -10.67
C LYS A 245 -30.61 -27.52 -11.34
N VAL A 246 -29.36 -27.22 -11.02
CA VAL A 246 -28.61 -26.16 -11.72
C VAL A 246 -27.94 -26.69 -12.99
N LEU A 247 -27.86 -25.85 -14.03
CA LEU A 247 -27.36 -26.21 -15.37
C LEU A 247 -25.97 -25.64 -15.67
N ILE A 248 -25.42 -24.85 -14.75
CA ILE A 248 -24.06 -24.32 -14.80
C ILE A 248 -23.24 -24.90 -13.64
N ASP A 249 -21.93 -24.94 -13.77
CA ASP A 249 -21.03 -25.36 -12.68
C ASP A 249 -20.76 -24.23 -11.67
N GLU A 250 -20.17 -24.58 -10.53
CA GLU A 250 -19.87 -23.63 -9.45
C GLU A 250 -18.88 -22.54 -9.89
N GLN A 251 -17.94 -22.85 -10.78
CA GLN A 251 -16.98 -21.88 -11.30
C GLN A 251 -17.67 -20.85 -12.19
N THR A 252 -18.61 -21.27 -13.04
CA THR A 252 -19.45 -20.38 -13.84
C THR A 252 -20.27 -19.50 -12.90
N ALA A 253 -20.89 -20.07 -11.87
CA ALA A 253 -21.64 -19.30 -10.87
C ALA A 253 -20.76 -18.27 -10.15
N LEU A 254 -19.52 -18.63 -9.81
CA LEU A 254 -18.53 -17.70 -9.25
C LEU A 254 -18.23 -16.54 -10.22
N TYR A 255 -17.89 -16.81 -11.48
CA TYR A 255 -17.64 -15.74 -12.46
C TYR A 255 -18.87 -14.85 -12.66
N LYS A 256 -20.07 -15.42 -12.65
CA LYS A 256 -21.32 -14.63 -12.69
C LYS A 256 -21.47 -13.73 -11.47
N LEU A 257 -21.20 -14.23 -10.26
CA LEU A 257 -21.22 -13.43 -9.04
C LEU A 257 -20.18 -12.30 -9.09
N LEU A 258 -18.93 -12.59 -9.45
CA LEU A 258 -17.85 -11.61 -9.55
C LEU A 258 -18.14 -10.51 -10.58
N SER A 259 -18.82 -10.86 -11.68
CA SER A 259 -19.25 -9.87 -12.69
C SER A 259 -20.18 -8.79 -12.14
N LYS A 260 -20.91 -9.08 -11.04
CA LYS A 260 -21.83 -8.13 -10.42
C LYS A 260 -21.13 -7.08 -9.57
N LEU A 261 -19.85 -7.25 -9.23
CA LEU A 261 -19.11 -6.30 -8.40
C LEU A 261 -18.91 -4.93 -9.07
N VAL A 262 -19.04 -4.86 -10.39
CA VAL A 262 -18.86 -3.63 -11.17
C VAL A 262 -20.04 -3.34 -12.10
N LYS A 263 -20.17 -2.06 -12.47
CA LYS A 263 -21.06 -1.59 -13.54
C LYS A 263 -20.35 -1.70 -14.89
N GLU A 264 -21.04 -1.36 -15.98
CA GLU A 264 -20.49 -1.43 -17.35
C GLU A 264 -19.23 -0.58 -17.55
N ASP A 265 -19.10 0.53 -16.84
CA ASP A 265 -17.94 1.44 -16.84
C ASP A 265 -16.83 1.01 -15.88
N HIS A 266 -16.92 -0.19 -15.28
CA HIS A 266 -16.03 -0.71 -14.23
C HIS A 266 -16.10 0.03 -12.89
N SER A 267 -17.02 0.97 -12.69
CA SER A 267 -17.27 1.56 -11.37
C SER A 267 -17.89 0.53 -10.41
N LEU A 268 -17.65 0.69 -9.11
CA LEU A 268 -18.15 -0.23 -8.09
C LEU A 268 -19.69 -0.29 -8.07
N ALA A 269 -20.25 -1.50 -8.07
CA ALA A 269 -21.70 -1.73 -8.04
C ALA A 269 -22.29 -1.84 -6.62
N VAL A 270 -21.43 -1.97 -5.60
CA VAL A 270 -21.84 -2.04 -4.20
C VAL A 270 -22.18 -0.62 -3.70
N SER A 271 -23.43 -0.20 -3.93
CA SER A 271 -23.94 1.17 -3.65
C SER A 271 -23.56 1.72 -2.26
N GLY A 272 -23.77 0.94 -1.20
CA GLY A 272 -23.44 1.36 0.17
C GLY A 272 -21.97 1.75 0.39
N ILE A 273 -21.06 1.22 -0.44
CA ILE A 273 -19.64 1.61 -0.44
C ILE A 273 -19.42 2.80 -1.39
N SER A 274 -19.85 2.69 -2.65
CA SER A 274 -19.56 3.74 -3.64
C SER A 274 -20.22 5.09 -3.33
N GLU A 275 -21.36 5.10 -2.64
CA GLU A 275 -22.04 6.32 -2.22
C GLU A 275 -21.43 6.95 -0.94
N SER A 276 -20.59 6.19 -0.23
CA SER A 276 -19.85 6.65 0.95
C SER A 276 -18.50 7.28 0.59
N ASP A 277 -18.05 7.19 -0.68
CA ASP A 277 -16.84 7.87 -1.15
C ASP A 277 -16.99 9.39 -1.03
N GLU A 278 -16.07 10.04 -0.30
CA GLU A 278 -16.07 11.49 -0.17
C GLU A 278 -15.79 12.19 -1.50
N SER A 279 -16.62 13.17 -1.84
CA SER A 279 -16.50 13.93 -3.08
C SER A 279 -15.22 14.77 -3.15
N VAL A 280 -14.59 14.78 -4.32
CA VAL A 280 -13.40 15.60 -4.59
C VAL A 280 -13.80 17.06 -4.75
N THR A 281 -13.08 17.96 -4.09
CA THR A 281 -13.27 19.41 -4.22
C THR A 281 -12.63 19.96 -5.50
N ASP A 282 -13.06 21.14 -5.95
CA ASP A 282 -12.47 21.79 -7.12
C ASP A 282 -10.99 22.15 -6.92
N ASP A 283 -10.62 22.53 -5.68
CA ASP A 283 -9.24 22.86 -5.32
C ASP A 283 -8.34 21.62 -5.35
N GLU A 284 -8.81 20.47 -4.85
CA GLU A 284 -8.08 19.20 -4.96
C GLU A 284 -7.90 18.79 -6.41
N LYS A 285 -8.97 18.87 -7.22
CA LYS A 285 -8.92 18.53 -8.65
C LYS A 285 -7.91 19.41 -9.39
N LYS A 286 -7.84 20.69 -9.05
CA LYS A 286 -6.84 21.62 -9.57
C LYS A 286 -5.44 21.25 -9.06
N GLY A 287 -5.30 20.94 -7.77
CA GLY A 287 -4.04 20.49 -7.15
C GLY A 287 -3.45 19.26 -7.84
N TYR A 288 -4.26 18.24 -8.10
CA TYR A 288 -3.84 17.03 -8.81
C TYR A 288 -3.29 17.32 -10.22
N SER A 289 -3.73 18.38 -10.89
CA SER A 289 -3.18 18.78 -12.20
C SER A 289 -1.75 19.34 -12.14
N PHE A 290 -1.28 19.72 -10.95
CA PHE A 290 0.06 20.26 -10.72
C PHE A 290 1.07 19.23 -10.20
N VAL A 291 0.65 18.00 -9.91
CA VAL A 291 1.58 16.93 -9.53
C VAL A 291 2.56 16.71 -10.68
N PRO A 292 3.89 16.74 -10.44
CA PRO A 292 4.93 16.71 -11.48
C PRO A 292 5.09 15.30 -12.09
N THR A 293 4.03 14.83 -12.75
CA THR A 293 3.94 13.52 -13.40
C THR A 293 3.28 13.64 -14.76
N THR A 294 3.22 12.55 -15.51
CA THR A 294 2.52 12.47 -16.79
C THR A 294 1.67 11.20 -16.83
N VAL A 295 0.62 11.20 -17.67
CA VAL A 295 -0.16 9.98 -17.94
C VAL A 295 0.76 8.84 -18.37
N LYS A 296 1.77 9.12 -19.20
CA LYS A 296 2.74 8.12 -19.63
C LYS A 296 3.51 7.53 -18.44
N ALA A 297 4.04 8.36 -17.56
CA ALA A 297 4.77 7.91 -16.37
C ALA A 297 3.87 7.06 -15.46
N LEU A 298 2.63 7.49 -15.19
CA LEU A 298 1.67 6.73 -14.39
C LEU A 298 1.37 5.35 -15.01
N ARG A 299 1.23 5.28 -16.35
CA ARG A 299 1.03 4.01 -17.07
C ARG A 299 2.26 3.11 -16.99
N GLU A 300 3.47 3.65 -17.14
CA GLU A 300 4.73 2.92 -17.06
C GLU A 300 4.97 2.36 -15.65
N THR A 301 4.72 3.16 -14.61
CA THR A 301 4.79 2.74 -13.21
C THR A 301 3.85 1.58 -12.93
N ALA A 302 2.62 1.63 -13.45
CA ALA A 302 1.64 0.56 -13.35
C ALA A 302 1.87 -0.61 -14.31
N GLY A 303 2.82 -0.51 -15.25
CA GLY A 303 3.07 -1.52 -16.29
C GLY A 303 1.92 -1.69 -17.29
N VAL A 304 1.03 -0.71 -17.41
CA VAL A 304 -0.17 -0.80 -18.27
C VAL A 304 0.26 -0.92 -19.74
N LEU A 305 -0.30 -1.89 -20.46
CA LEU A 305 0.03 -2.06 -21.87
C LEU A 305 -0.39 -0.83 -22.68
N PRO A 306 0.34 -0.45 -23.74
CA PRO A 306 0.04 0.76 -24.52
C PRO A 306 -1.39 0.80 -25.08
N GLN A 307 -1.95 -0.36 -25.44
CA GLN A 307 -3.29 -0.46 -26.02
C GLN A 307 -4.43 -0.53 -24.99
N THR A 308 -4.13 -0.79 -23.71
CA THR A 308 -5.14 -0.88 -22.65
C THR A 308 -5.75 0.50 -22.41
N ARG A 309 -7.08 0.61 -22.47
CA ARG A 309 -7.80 1.84 -22.12
C ARG A 309 -8.07 1.87 -20.63
N LEU A 310 -7.96 3.05 -20.03
CA LEU A 310 -8.27 3.25 -18.62
C LEU A 310 -9.78 3.30 -18.38
N THR A 311 -10.21 3.05 -17.15
CA THR A 311 -11.61 3.16 -16.71
C THR A 311 -12.06 4.61 -16.49
N VAL A 312 -11.14 5.56 -16.60
CA VAL A 312 -11.38 7.01 -16.48
C VAL A 312 -10.68 7.77 -17.61
N PRO A 313 -11.01 9.05 -17.84
CA PRO A 313 -10.32 9.86 -18.84
C PRO A 313 -8.81 9.91 -18.62
N GLU A 314 -8.03 9.85 -19.72
CA GLU A 314 -6.56 9.83 -19.67
C GLU A 314 -5.95 11.23 -19.44
N ASN A 315 -6.15 11.77 -18.24
CA ASN A 315 -5.46 12.95 -17.73
C ASN A 315 -5.02 12.71 -16.28
N VAL A 316 -3.98 13.43 -15.84
CA VAL A 316 -3.36 13.23 -14.52
C VAL A 316 -4.38 13.34 -13.39
N ALA A 317 -5.24 14.37 -13.40
CA ALA A 317 -6.22 14.57 -12.33
C ALA A 317 -7.23 13.43 -12.25
N SER A 318 -7.80 12.98 -13.37
CA SER A 318 -8.74 11.84 -13.37
C SER A 318 -8.11 10.53 -12.89
N ILE A 319 -6.84 10.28 -13.25
CA ILE A 319 -6.10 9.09 -12.81
C ILE A 319 -5.87 9.14 -11.30
N LEU A 320 -5.38 10.27 -10.78
CA LEU A 320 -5.13 10.44 -9.35
C LEU A 320 -6.43 10.39 -8.53
N ILE A 321 -7.53 10.96 -9.02
CA ILE A 321 -8.85 10.85 -8.38
C ILE A 321 -9.27 9.38 -8.29
N ALA A 322 -9.16 8.61 -9.38
CA ALA A 322 -9.50 7.20 -9.36
C ALA A 322 -8.63 6.39 -8.39
N GLN A 323 -7.35 6.77 -8.27
CA GLN A 323 -6.40 6.12 -7.36
C GLN A 323 -6.68 6.41 -5.90
N LEU A 324 -7.09 7.64 -5.56
CA LEU A 324 -7.08 8.14 -4.18
C LEU A 324 -8.48 8.34 -3.60
N ARG A 325 -9.47 8.59 -4.45
CA ARG A 325 -10.79 9.12 -4.08
C ARG A 325 -11.95 8.30 -4.65
N THR A 326 -11.67 7.10 -5.17
CA THR A 326 -12.71 6.21 -5.69
C THR A 326 -12.49 4.78 -5.22
N SER A 327 -13.51 4.18 -4.62
CA SER A 327 -13.50 2.79 -4.22
C SER A 327 -13.69 1.86 -5.42
N PHE A 328 -12.99 0.73 -5.46
CA PHE A 328 -13.20 -0.29 -6.50
C PHE A 328 -13.00 -1.71 -5.98
N ALA A 329 -13.62 -2.64 -6.70
CA ALA A 329 -13.50 -4.06 -6.45
C ALA A 329 -12.28 -4.66 -7.17
N ASN A 330 -11.66 -5.65 -6.54
CA ASN A 330 -10.69 -6.57 -7.09
C ASN A 330 -11.14 -7.99 -6.74
N ALA A 331 -10.86 -8.97 -7.61
CA ALA A 331 -11.26 -10.34 -7.39
C ALA A 331 -10.19 -11.29 -7.94
N ARG A 332 -9.94 -12.39 -7.23
CA ARG A 332 -8.90 -13.36 -7.57
C ARG A 332 -9.46 -14.77 -7.51
N PRO A 333 -10.03 -15.30 -8.62
CA PRO A 333 -10.48 -16.68 -8.68
C PRO A 333 -9.33 -17.68 -8.50
N GLY A 334 -9.61 -18.76 -7.77
CA GLY A 334 -8.66 -19.80 -7.36
C GLY A 334 -7.94 -19.50 -6.04
N HIS A 335 -7.26 -20.51 -5.50
CA HIS A 335 -6.46 -20.37 -4.28
C HIS A 335 -5.11 -19.71 -4.63
N ARG A 336 -5.07 -18.37 -4.64
CA ARG A 336 -3.85 -17.56 -4.81
C ARG A 336 -3.37 -17.07 -3.44
N ILE A 337 -2.04 -16.98 -3.27
CA ILE A 337 -1.38 -16.50 -2.04
C ILE A 337 -1.87 -15.10 -1.70
N SER A 338 -2.02 -14.83 -0.39
CA SER A 338 -2.44 -13.56 0.18
C SER A 338 -1.43 -12.44 -0.11
N GLY A 339 -1.96 -11.22 -0.29
CA GLY A 339 -1.19 -10.04 -0.65
C GLY A 339 -2.08 -9.01 -1.33
N SER A 340 -1.78 -7.73 -1.13
CA SER A 340 -2.54 -6.60 -1.67
C SER A 340 -2.13 -6.30 -3.12
N VAL A 341 -2.43 -7.19 -4.07
CA VAL A 341 -1.95 -7.07 -5.47
C VAL A 341 -3.13 -7.10 -6.45
N ILE A 342 -3.12 -6.16 -7.42
CA ILE A 342 -3.95 -6.25 -8.62
C ILE A 342 -3.15 -7.06 -9.62
N LEU A 343 -3.75 -8.09 -10.21
CA LEU A 343 -3.06 -8.94 -11.17
C LEU A 343 -3.14 -8.30 -12.54
N GLY A 344 -2.01 -8.24 -13.24
CA GLY A 344 -1.95 -7.70 -14.60
C GLY A 344 -2.52 -8.65 -15.65
N THR A 345 -2.79 -9.91 -15.25
CA THR A 345 -3.22 -10.99 -16.13
C THR A 345 -4.20 -11.94 -15.43
N ALA A 346 -5.28 -12.29 -16.12
CA ALA A 346 -6.26 -13.29 -15.71
C ALA A 346 -6.37 -14.42 -16.75
N GLY A 347 -6.82 -15.59 -16.32
CA GLY A 347 -7.17 -16.66 -17.26
C GLY A 347 -8.27 -17.60 -16.78
N ALA A 348 -8.96 -18.21 -17.74
CA ALA A 348 -9.95 -19.24 -17.53
C ALA A 348 -9.88 -20.28 -18.65
N ARG A 349 -10.11 -21.55 -18.30
CA ARG A 349 -10.28 -22.64 -19.25
C ARG A 349 -11.76 -22.90 -19.44
N LEU A 350 -12.22 -22.87 -20.69
CA LEU A 350 -13.56 -23.25 -21.09
C LEU A 350 -13.52 -24.60 -21.81
N THR A 351 -14.26 -25.59 -21.34
CA THR A 351 -14.40 -26.89 -22.01
C THR A 351 -15.80 -27.03 -22.57
N PHE A 352 -15.91 -27.51 -23.81
CA PHE A 352 -17.16 -27.58 -24.58
C PHE A 352 -17.46 -29.02 -25.00
N PRO A 353 -18.07 -29.86 -24.13
CA PRO A 353 -18.30 -31.29 -24.37
C PRO A 353 -19.23 -31.68 -25.53
N GLY A 354 -19.62 -30.76 -26.40
CA GLY A 354 -20.42 -31.03 -27.61
C GLY A 354 -19.87 -30.41 -28.88
N ALA A 355 -18.74 -29.70 -28.80
CA ALA A 355 -18.13 -29.06 -29.96
C ALA A 355 -17.27 -30.07 -30.74
N GLN A 356 -17.26 -29.97 -32.06
CA GLN A 356 -16.49 -30.87 -32.93
C GLN A 356 -15.22 -30.24 -33.51
N ASP A 357 -15.19 -28.91 -33.66
CA ASP A 357 -14.04 -28.19 -34.23
C ASP A 357 -13.53 -27.15 -33.23
N ALA A 358 -12.47 -27.51 -32.50
CA ALA A 358 -11.87 -26.64 -31.51
C ALA A 358 -11.26 -25.37 -32.11
N LYS A 359 -10.74 -25.43 -33.34
CA LYS A 359 -10.11 -24.27 -34.01
C LYS A 359 -11.16 -23.28 -34.49
N HIS A 360 -12.23 -23.76 -35.10
CA HIS A 360 -13.36 -22.92 -35.46
C HIS A 360 -13.98 -22.28 -34.22
N LEU A 361 -14.21 -23.08 -33.17
CA LEU A 361 -14.74 -22.59 -31.90
C LEU A 361 -13.85 -21.51 -31.29
N ALA A 362 -12.53 -21.72 -31.26
CA ALA A 362 -11.58 -20.72 -30.76
C ALA A 362 -11.72 -19.39 -31.51
N LYS A 363 -11.85 -19.43 -32.84
CA LYS A 363 -12.00 -18.22 -33.67
C LYS A 363 -13.31 -17.48 -33.39
N GLU A 364 -14.43 -18.20 -33.24
CA GLU A 364 -15.73 -17.59 -32.93
C GLU A 364 -15.73 -16.99 -31.52
N ILE A 365 -15.18 -17.69 -30.53
CA ILE A 365 -15.04 -17.20 -29.15
C ILE A 365 -14.12 -15.98 -29.10
N GLU A 366 -12.99 -16.00 -29.81
CA GLU A 366 -12.09 -14.85 -29.90
C GLU A 366 -12.79 -13.63 -30.53
N GLY A 367 -13.55 -13.83 -31.61
CA GLY A 367 -14.35 -12.78 -32.25
C GLY A 367 -15.40 -12.19 -31.31
N PHE A 368 -16.18 -13.04 -30.66
CA PHE A 368 -17.20 -12.66 -29.69
C PHE A 368 -16.65 -11.80 -28.55
N PHE A 369 -15.49 -12.18 -28.03
CA PHE A 369 -14.83 -11.48 -26.94
C PHE A 369 -14.10 -10.20 -27.36
N LYS A 370 -13.56 -10.12 -28.59
CA LYS A 370 -12.99 -8.87 -29.11
C LYS A 370 -14.03 -7.74 -29.17
N GLU A 371 -15.27 -8.06 -29.51
CA GLU A 371 -16.38 -7.09 -29.51
C GLU A 371 -16.84 -6.67 -28.10
N ARG A 372 -16.54 -7.50 -27.08
CA ARG A 372 -16.96 -7.33 -25.68
C ARG A 372 -15.80 -7.01 -24.73
N ASN A 373 -14.77 -6.38 -25.27
CA ASN A 373 -13.57 -5.96 -24.55
C ASN A 373 -13.46 -4.43 -24.63
N PRO A 374 -14.32 -3.68 -23.89
CA PRO A 374 -14.45 -2.23 -24.02
C PRO A 374 -13.14 -1.48 -23.72
N PHE A 375 -12.29 -2.07 -22.87
CA PHE A 375 -11.02 -1.50 -22.47
C PHE A 375 -9.81 -2.01 -23.27
N ASN A 376 -10.05 -2.79 -24.32
CA ASN A 376 -9.01 -3.25 -25.25
C ASN A 376 -7.84 -4.00 -24.56
N LEU A 377 -8.16 -4.83 -23.56
CA LEU A 377 -7.18 -5.72 -22.92
C LEU A 377 -6.62 -6.68 -23.97
N LYS A 378 -5.36 -7.09 -23.83
CA LYS A 378 -4.79 -8.10 -24.73
C LYS A 378 -5.46 -9.45 -24.46
N LEU A 379 -6.24 -9.93 -25.42
CA LEU A 379 -6.89 -11.24 -25.39
C LEU A 379 -6.05 -12.27 -26.16
N LYS A 380 -5.88 -13.44 -25.57
CA LYS A 380 -5.31 -14.63 -26.21
C LYS A 380 -6.27 -15.80 -25.98
N VAL A 381 -6.57 -16.54 -27.04
CA VAL A 381 -7.41 -17.74 -27.02
C VAL A 381 -6.58 -18.89 -27.57
N GLU A 382 -6.35 -19.93 -26.78
CA GLU A 382 -5.55 -21.10 -27.17
C GLU A 382 -6.34 -22.39 -27.07
N VAL A 383 -6.28 -23.21 -28.12
CA VAL A 383 -6.81 -24.57 -28.08
C VAL A 383 -5.84 -25.45 -27.28
N VAL A 384 -6.31 -26.06 -26.21
CA VAL A 384 -5.51 -26.93 -25.33
C VAL A 384 -5.97 -28.38 -25.34
N SER A 385 -7.15 -28.66 -25.87
CA SER A 385 -7.65 -30.00 -26.15
C SER A 385 -8.60 -29.94 -27.34
N ASP A 386 -8.54 -30.93 -28.23
CA ASP A 386 -9.47 -31.07 -29.36
C ASP A 386 -10.70 -31.92 -29.02
N SER A 387 -10.62 -32.80 -27.99
CA SER A 387 -11.71 -33.73 -27.66
C SER A 387 -11.77 -34.06 -26.14
N PRO A 388 -12.73 -33.48 -25.39
CA PRO A 388 -13.61 -32.40 -25.82
C PRO A 388 -12.78 -31.12 -26.09
N PRO A 389 -13.26 -30.23 -27.00
CA PRO A 389 -12.63 -28.94 -27.21
C PRO A 389 -12.48 -28.17 -25.90
N ALA A 390 -11.27 -27.75 -25.58
CA ALA A 390 -10.98 -26.88 -24.45
C ALA A 390 -10.13 -25.70 -24.91
N LEU A 391 -10.50 -24.51 -24.43
CA LEU A 391 -9.88 -23.24 -24.78
C LEU A 391 -9.36 -22.56 -23.51
N ASP A 392 -8.10 -22.15 -23.52
CA ASP A 392 -7.57 -21.22 -22.53
C ASP A 392 -7.79 -19.79 -23.01
N LEU A 393 -8.49 -19.01 -22.20
CA LEU A 393 -8.68 -17.58 -22.36
C LEU A 393 -7.70 -16.88 -21.43
N ILE A 394 -6.89 -15.99 -21.98
CA ILE A 394 -5.95 -15.16 -21.20
C ILE A 394 -6.21 -13.70 -21.54
N LEU A 395 -6.47 -12.89 -20.52
CA LEU A 395 -6.61 -11.44 -20.61
C LEU A 395 -5.43 -10.78 -19.89
N GLN A 396 -4.81 -9.79 -20.53
CA GLN A 396 -3.72 -9.02 -19.96
C GLN A 396 -3.99 -7.52 -20.10
N SER A 397 -3.95 -6.80 -18.98
CA SER A 397 -4.02 -5.33 -18.93
C SER A 397 -2.65 -4.69 -18.72
N ALA A 398 -1.72 -5.40 -18.06
CA ALA A 398 -0.39 -4.90 -17.68
C ALA A 398 0.72 -5.95 -17.86
N SER A 399 1.95 -5.50 -18.08
CA SER A 399 3.15 -6.33 -18.25
C SER A 399 3.78 -6.83 -16.95
N LYS A 400 3.37 -6.22 -15.82
CA LYS A 400 3.70 -6.64 -14.45
C LYS A 400 2.43 -6.49 -13.61
N ASP A 401 2.38 -7.15 -12.46
CA ASP A 401 1.25 -7.02 -11.54
C ASP A 401 1.29 -5.62 -10.90
N PRO A 402 0.29 -4.75 -11.11
CA PRO A 402 0.29 -3.45 -10.48
C PRO A 402 0.14 -3.59 -8.96
N HIS A 403 1.06 -2.98 -8.20
CA HIS A 403 0.89 -2.88 -6.76
C HIS A 403 -0.37 -2.07 -6.46
N SER A 404 -1.37 -2.69 -5.84
CA SER A 404 -2.67 -2.06 -5.59
C SER A 404 -2.54 -0.81 -4.69
N GLY A 405 -1.51 -0.81 -3.84
CA GLY A 405 -1.14 0.29 -2.95
C GLY A 405 -0.39 1.47 -3.59
N VAL A 406 0.00 1.37 -4.87
CA VAL A 406 0.70 2.48 -5.56
C VAL A 406 -0.06 2.90 -6.80
N ASN A 407 -0.69 1.95 -7.48
CA ASN A 407 -1.29 2.13 -8.80
C ASN A 407 -2.78 1.75 -8.84
N GLY A 408 -3.42 1.57 -7.68
CA GLY A 408 -4.77 0.99 -7.57
C GLY A 408 -5.81 1.75 -8.38
N GLY A 409 -6.07 1.34 -9.62
CA GLY A 409 -6.94 2.05 -10.56
C GLY A 409 -6.21 3.18 -11.31
N PRO A 410 -6.68 3.64 -12.47
CA PRO A 410 -7.89 3.29 -13.21
C PRO A 410 -7.62 2.25 -14.32
N VAL A 411 -6.98 1.13 -13.95
CA VAL A 411 -6.72 0.04 -14.89
C VAL A 411 -7.88 -0.97 -14.78
N PRO A 412 -8.49 -1.40 -15.90
CA PRO A 412 -9.50 -2.45 -15.86
C PRO A 412 -8.87 -3.73 -15.30
N ILE A 413 -9.49 -4.29 -14.26
CA ILE A 413 -8.98 -5.49 -13.58
C ILE A 413 -9.28 -6.71 -14.46
N PRO A 414 -8.26 -7.43 -14.96
CA PRO A 414 -8.45 -8.53 -15.91
C PRO A 414 -9.39 -9.62 -15.40
N GLU A 415 -9.34 -9.96 -14.12
CA GLU A 415 -10.19 -10.98 -13.51
C GLU A 415 -11.67 -10.59 -13.53
N ILE A 416 -11.97 -9.32 -13.22
CA ILE A 416 -13.33 -8.80 -13.25
C ILE A 416 -13.81 -8.68 -14.68
N GLN A 417 -12.97 -8.19 -15.60
CA GLN A 417 -13.33 -8.13 -17.02
C GLN A 417 -13.59 -9.54 -17.60
N LEU A 418 -12.78 -10.53 -17.22
CA LEU A 418 -12.97 -11.92 -17.60
C LEU A 418 -14.29 -12.47 -17.04
N ALA A 419 -14.63 -12.11 -15.80
CA ALA A 419 -15.91 -12.46 -15.19
C ALA A 419 -17.10 -11.87 -15.94
N CYS A 420 -17.06 -10.58 -16.30
CA CYS A 420 -18.08 -9.95 -17.15
C CYS A 420 -18.20 -10.64 -18.51
N MET A 421 -17.07 -11.00 -19.13
CA MET A 421 -17.06 -11.68 -20.43
C MET A 421 -17.67 -13.09 -20.34
N ILE A 422 -17.34 -13.86 -19.29
CA ILE A 422 -17.94 -15.19 -19.04
C ILE A 422 -19.44 -15.07 -18.71
N ASP A 423 -19.86 -14.08 -17.91
CA ASP A 423 -21.28 -13.82 -17.61
C ASP A 423 -22.09 -13.57 -18.89
N GLN A 424 -21.53 -12.81 -19.83
CA GLN A 424 -22.14 -12.53 -21.13
C GLN A 424 -22.11 -13.73 -22.09
N LEU A 425 -21.13 -14.64 -21.95
CA LEU A 425 -20.97 -15.80 -22.83
C LEU A 425 -21.97 -16.91 -22.50
N ILE A 426 -22.15 -17.22 -21.20
CA ILE A 426 -22.89 -18.40 -20.74
C ILE A 426 -24.15 -17.94 -20.01
N SER A 427 -25.32 -18.37 -20.45
CA SER A 427 -26.60 -18.09 -19.79
C SER A 427 -26.79 -18.93 -18.52
N MET A 428 -27.76 -18.56 -17.67
CA MET A 428 -28.08 -19.33 -16.45
C MET A 428 -28.61 -20.74 -16.72
N ASP A 429 -29.11 -21.00 -17.93
CA ASP A 429 -29.54 -22.32 -18.39
C ASP A 429 -28.38 -23.15 -18.99
N GLY A 430 -27.14 -22.63 -18.92
CA GLY A 430 -25.95 -23.28 -19.48
C GLY A 430 -25.76 -23.08 -20.98
N SER A 431 -26.69 -22.40 -21.67
CA SER A 431 -26.57 -22.13 -23.11
C SER A 431 -25.56 -21.03 -23.42
N LEU A 432 -25.01 -21.07 -24.63
CA LEU A 432 -24.16 -20.00 -25.15
C LEU A 432 -24.98 -18.79 -25.61
N HIS A 433 -24.36 -17.62 -25.55
CA HIS A 433 -24.91 -16.40 -26.11
C HIS A 433 -25.26 -16.58 -27.60
N SER A 434 -26.47 -16.15 -27.98
CA SER A 434 -27.07 -16.33 -29.32
C SER A 434 -26.26 -15.72 -30.48
N GLY A 435 -25.40 -14.76 -30.17
CA GLY A 435 -24.46 -14.13 -31.10
C GLY A 435 -23.35 -15.06 -31.63
N LEU A 436 -23.11 -16.22 -31.01
CA LEU A 436 -22.20 -17.25 -31.53
C LEU A 436 -22.91 -18.05 -32.61
N LYS A 437 -22.76 -17.61 -33.87
CA LYS A 437 -23.40 -18.22 -35.03
C LYS A 437 -22.97 -19.69 -35.18
N ASN A 438 -23.93 -20.59 -35.35
CA ASN A 438 -23.71 -22.01 -35.69
C ASN A 438 -22.94 -22.87 -34.67
N VAL A 439 -22.73 -22.39 -33.44
CA VAL A 439 -22.22 -23.21 -32.34
C VAL A 439 -23.41 -23.68 -31.49
N ILE A 440 -24.05 -24.77 -31.92
CA ILE A 440 -25.15 -25.38 -31.16
C ILE A 440 -24.54 -26.41 -30.21
N LEU A 441 -24.54 -26.09 -28.91
CA LEU A 441 -24.13 -27.01 -27.85
C LEU A 441 -25.33 -27.25 -26.94
N ASN A 442 -25.74 -28.52 -26.82
CA ASN A 442 -26.75 -28.96 -25.85
C ASN A 442 -26.13 -29.43 -24.52
N ASN A 443 -24.85 -29.11 -24.27
CA ASN A 443 -24.07 -29.66 -23.15
C ASN A 443 -23.54 -28.56 -22.23
N SER A 444 -23.39 -28.90 -20.94
CA SER A 444 -22.82 -28.02 -19.92
C SER A 444 -21.39 -27.63 -20.26
N ILE A 445 -21.17 -26.32 -20.39
CA ILE A 445 -19.83 -25.75 -20.54
C ILE A 445 -19.17 -25.79 -19.18
N LYS A 446 -17.95 -26.33 -19.14
CA LYS A 446 -17.16 -26.34 -17.91
C LYS A 446 -16.25 -25.13 -17.88
N VAL A 447 -16.26 -24.39 -16.78
CA VAL A 447 -15.36 -23.27 -16.53
C VAL A 447 -14.35 -23.66 -15.45
N GLN A 448 -13.09 -23.30 -15.63
CA GLN A 448 -12.05 -23.49 -14.61
C GLN A 448 -11.16 -22.26 -14.57
N SER A 449 -10.93 -21.70 -13.38
CA SER A 449 -9.97 -20.61 -13.23
C SER A 449 -8.55 -21.08 -13.52
N LEU A 450 -7.72 -20.18 -14.06
CA LEU A 450 -6.31 -20.45 -14.35
C LEU A 450 -5.40 -19.54 -13.52
N PHE A 451 -4.31 -20.11 -13.05
CA PHE A 451 -3.13 -19.35 -12.67
C PHE A 451 -2.35 -19.02 -13.94
N VAL A 452 -2.12 -17.74 -14.20
CA VAL A 452 -1.32 -17.29 -15.34
C VAL A 452 -0.10 -16.56 -14.79
N ASP A 453 1.09 -17.04 -15.12
CA ASP A 453 2.34 -16.41 -14.71
C ASP A 453 2.68 -15.18 -15.58
N GLN A 454 3.73 -14.44 -15.21
CA GLN A 454 4.20 -13.28 -15.98
C GLN A 454 4.69 -13.62 -17.40
N ALA A 455 5.02 -14.90 -17.66
CA ALA A 455 5.36 -15.39 -19.00
C ALA A 455 4.10 -15.77 -19.81
N LEU A 456 2.90 -15.47 -19.30
CA LEU A 456 1.60 -15.81 -19.88
C LEU A 456 1.41 -17.32 -20.08
N LYS A 457 1.97 -18.13 -19.18
CA LYS A 457 1.78 -19.58 -19.17
C LYS A 457 0.65 -19.94 -18.21
N PRO A 458 -0.48 -20.46 -18.71
CA PRO A 458 -1.59 -20.88 -17.88
C PRO A 458 -1.30 -22.24 -17.23
N ARG A 459 -1.79 -22.42 -16.00
CA ARG A 459 -1.94 -23.71 -15.34
C ARG A 459 -3.24 -23.74 -14.53
N LEU A 460 -3.80 -24.92 -14.35
CA LEU A 460 -4.91 -25.12 -13.42
C LEU A 460 -4.41 -24.94 -11.98
N PHE A 461 -5.31 -24.51 -11.10
CA PHE A 461 -5.09 -24.56 -9.67
C PHE A 461 -5.15 -26.01 -9.16
N ASP A 462 -4.37 -26.29 -8.11
CA ASP A 462 -4.36 -27.60 -7.47
C ASP A 462 -5.69 -27.85 -6.71
N ASP A 463 -6.26 -26.80 -6.10
CA ASP A 463 -7.62 -26.80 -5.56
C ASP A 463 -8.60 -26.39 -6.68
N PRO A 464 -9.49 -27.29 -7.15
CA PRO A 464 -10.43 -27.00 -8.23
C PRO A 464 -11.70 -26.27 -7.76
N SER A 465 -11.87 -26.03 -6.46
CA SER A 465 -13.07 -25.41 -5.91
C SER A 465 -13.31 -23.99 -6.46
N ALA A 466 -14.58 -23.61 -6.54
CA ALA A 466 -15.01 -22.29 -7.01
C ALA A 466 -14.82 -21.24 -5.91
N LYS A 467 -13.55 -20.95 -5.62
CA LYS A 467 -13.12 -19.98 -4.63
C LYS A 467 -12.59 -18.70 -5.25
N ALA A 468 -12.76 -17.59 -4.55
CA ALA A 468 -12.07 -16.35 -4.87
C ALA A 468 -11.76 -15.53 -3.62
N LEU A 469 -10.68 -14.75 -3.69
CA LEU A 469 -10.47 -13.63 -2.77
C LEU A 469 -11.07 -12.37 -3.40
N VAL A 470 -12.10 -11.81 -2.77
CA VAL A 470 -12.73 -10.55 -3.15
C VAL A 470 -12.19 -9.44 -2.26
N GLU A 471 -11.73 -8.36 -2.86
CA GLU A 471 -11.13 -7.23 -2.18
C GLU A 471 -11.83 -5.95 -2.65
N ILE A 472 -12.12 -5.04 -1.73
CA ILE A 472 -12.49 -3.66 -2.07
C ILE A 472 -11.40 -2.74 -1.56
N ARG A 473 -10.84 -1.92 -2.45
CA ARG A 473 -10.00 -0.78 -2.06
C ARG A 473 -10.91 0.39 -1.74
N LEU A 474 -10.77 0.95 -0.55
CA LEU A 474 -11.67 1.97 -0.02
C LEU A 474 -11.08 3.37 -0.19
N ALA A 475 -11.92 4.29 -0.66
CA ALA A 475 -11.65 5.72 -0.66
C ALA A 475 -12.14 6.36 0.65
N PRO A 476 -11.57 7.53 1.03
CA PRO A 476 -12.04 8.31 2.17
C PRO A 476 -13.57 8.47 2.22
N GLY A 477 -14.13 8.48 3.43
CA GLY A 477 -15.58 8.45 3.69
C GLY A 477 -16.13 7.07 4.08
N ASN A 478 -15.41 5.99 3.73
CA ASN A 478 -15.78 4.63 4.11
C ASN A 478 -15.26 4.22 5.49
N ASN A 479 -15.91 3.22 6.10
CA ASN A 479 -15.43 2.52 7.29
C ASN A 479 -15.38 1.00 7.06
N GLU A 480 -14.30 0.36 7.50
CA GLU A 480 -14.03 -1.08 7.27
C GLU A 480 -15.19 -2.00 7.69
N ASN A 481 -15.79 -1.77 8.86
CA ASN A 481 -16.81 -2.65 9.42
C ASN A 481 -18.13 -2.55 8.63
N SER A 482 -18.59 -1.31 8.38
CA SER A 482 -19.79 -1.09 7.57
C SER A 482 -19.61 -1.58 6.12
N THR A 483 -18.42 -1.39 5.56
CA THR A 483 -18.06 -1.84 4.21
C THR A 483 -18.11 -3.36 4.12
N ALA A 484 -17.56 -4.07 5.11
CA ALA A 484 -17.62 -5.52 5.17
C ALA A 484 -19.09 -6.00 5.13
N GLU A 485 -19.96 -5.42 5.95
CA GLU A 485 -21.38 -5.77 5.93
C GLU A 485 -22.07 -5.46 4.60
N PHE A 486 -21.74 -4.34 3.95
CA PHE A 486 -22.26 -4.01 2.62
C PHE A 486 -21.80 -5.01 1.55
N LEU A 487 -20.52 -5.36 1.54
CA LEU A 487 -19.97 -6.33 0.59
C LEU A 487 -20.57 -7.72 0.79
N LYS A 488 -20.63 -8.20 2.04
CA LYS A 488 -21.21 -9.48 2.42
C LYS A 488 -22.68 -9.58 1.99
N SER A 489 -23.46 -8.55 2.33
CA SER A 489 -24.88 -8.47 1.96
C SER A 489 -25.06 -8.42 0.44
N PHE A 490 -24.19 -7.71 -0.28
CA PHE A 490 -24.21 -7.66 -1.74
C PHE A 490 -23.92 -9.03 -2.36
N LEU A 491 -22.90 -9.73 -1.88
CA LEU A 491 -22.52 -11.04 -2.39
C LEU A 491 -23.62 -12.09 -2.14
N LEU A 492 -24.18 -12.13 -0.92
CA LEU A 492 -25.29 -13.03 -0.57
C LEU A 492 -26.55 -12.76 -1.38
N LYS A 493 -26.85 -11.50 -1.70
CA LYS A 493 -28.01 -11.12 -2.51
C LYS A 493 -27.86 -11.49 -3.98
N ASN A 494 -26.63 -11.50 -4.50
CA ASN A 494 -26.34 -11.69 -5.92
C ASN A 494 -25.85 -13.10 -6.27
N ILE A 495 -25.76 -14.02 -5.30
CA ILE A 495 -25.43 -15.42 -5.59
C ILE A 495 -26.45 -16.00 -6.58
N PRO A 496 -26.02 -16.70 -7.65
CA PRO A 496 -26.96 -17.30 -8.59
C PRO A 496 -27.89 -18.33 -7.90
N PRO A 497 -29.17 -18.43 -8.31
CA PRO A 497 -30.10 -19.40 -7.73
C PRO A 497 -29.58 -20.85 -7.82
N GLY A 498 -29.74 -21.61 -6.74
CA GLY A 498 -29.29 -23.01 -6.64
C GLY A 498 -27.83 -23.18 -6.21
N PHE A 499 -27.17 -22.08 -5.82
CA PHE A 499 -25.84 -22.05 -5.21
C PHE A 499 -25.89 -21.42 -3.82
N GLU A 500 -24.92 -21.80 -3.01
CA GLU A 500 -24.62 -21.25 -1.69
C GLU A 500 -23.26 -20.59 -1.69
N LEU A 501 -23.10 -19.65 -0.76
CA LEU A 501 -21.87 -18.88 -0.60
C LEU A 501 -21.36 -19.04 0.83
N SER A 502 -20.16 -19.61 0.98
CA SER A 502 -19.37 -19.50 2.20
C SER A 502 -18.52 -18.26 2.13
N ILE A 503 -18.48 -17.45 3.20
CA ILE A 503 -17.71 -16.21 3.29
C ILE A 503 -16.84 -16.28 4.54
N GLN A 504 -15.54 -16.09 4.37
CA GLN A 504 -14.60 -15.87 5.45
C GLN A 504 -14.03 -14.47 5.32
N GLU A 505 -14.27 -13.63 6.33
CA GLU A 505 -13.70 -12.28 6.41
C GLU A 505 -12.20 -12.39 6.74
N ASP A 506 -11.39 -11.55 6.09
CA ASP A 506 -9.94 -11.50 6.28
C ASP A 506 -9.52 -10.13 6.86
N LYS A 507 -8.69 -9.37 6.15
CA LYS A 507 -8.18 -8.08 6.62
C LYS A 507 -9.13 -6.93 6.29
N GLY A 508 -9.26 -6.02 7.24
CA GLY A 508 -9.97 -4.75 7.10
C GLY A 508 -9.14 -3.61 7.67
N ALA A 509 -9.11 -2.49 6.96
CA ALA A 509 -8.57 -1.22 7.46
C ALA A 509 -9.28 -0.05 6.80
N SER A 510 -9.64 0.94 7.59
CA SER A 510 -10.37 2.12 7.15
C SER A 510 -9.44 3.05 6.37
N PRO A 511 -9.95 3.74 5.33
CA PRO A 511 -9.23 4.82 4.68
C PRO A 511 -8.99 5.96 5.66
N TRP A 512 -8.07 6.84 5.29
CA TRP A 512 -7.78 8.04 6.07
C TRP A 512 -7.61 9.24 5.16
N MET A 513 -8.06 10.41 5.63
CA MET A 513 -7.84 11.69 4.96
C MET A 513 -7.81 12.81 6.00
N THR A 514 -7.09 13.88 5.68
CA THR A 514 -7.03 15.07 6.52
C THR A 514 -7.32 16.35 5.73
N GLY A 515 -7.92 17.33 6.41
CA GLY A 515 -8.08 18.67 5.86
C GLY A 515 -6.76 19.45 5.93
N ILE A 516 -6.52 20.30 4.93
CA ILE A 516 -5.25 21.04 4.79
C ILE A 516 -5.37 22.53 5.10
N SER A 517 -6.47 22.96 5.72
CA SER A 517 -6.76 24.38 5.98
C SER A 517 -5.91 24.97 7.11
N HIS A 518 -5.36 24.12 8.00
CA HIS A 518 -4.52 24.57 9.09
C HIS A 518 -3.20 25.16 8.56
N PRO A 519 -2.72 26.30 9.07
CA PRO A 519 -1.52 26.98 8.53
C PRO A 519 -0.21 26.18 8.67
N VAL A 520 -0.21 25.11 9.47
CA VAL A 520 0.91 24.17 9.56
C VAL A 520 1.17 23.40 8.25
N PHE A 521 0.14 23.16 7.43
CA PHE A 521 0.29 22.45 6.15
C PHE A 521 1.11 23.27 5.13
N PRO A 522 0.79 24.56 4.87
CA PRO A 522 1.66 25.44 4.10
C PRO A 522 3.11 25.50 4.62
N LEU A 523 3.30 25.60 5.94
CA LEU A 523 4.65 25.61 6.53
C LEU A 523 5.42 24.31 6.23
N MET A 524 4.75 23.15 6.33
CA MET A 524 5.38 21.88 6.00
C MET A 524 5.70 21.78 4.51
N LEU A 525 4.80 22.21 3.62
CA LEU A 525 5.06 22.24 2.18
C LEU A 525 6.26 23.12 1.82
N GLU A 526 6.39 24.31 2.42
CA GLU A 526 7.56 25.17 2.26
C GLU A 526 8.84 24.51 2.80
N SER A 527 8.74 23.80 3.92
CA SER A 527 9.86 23.12 4.55
C SER A 527 10.34 21.94 3.69
N LEU A 528 9.42 21.20 3.07
CA LEU A 528 9.71 20.19 2.05
C LEU A 528 10.40 20.82 0.83
N GLU A 529 9.90 21.96 0.34
CA GLU A 529 10.52 22.65 -0.80
C GLU A 529 11.98 23.01 -0.52
N LYS A 530 12.25 23.59 0.66
CA LYS A 530 13.60 23.96 1.08
C LYS A 530 14.50 22.73 1.30
N GLY A 531 13.96 21.70 1.94
CA GLY A 531 14.71 20.50 2.27
C GLY A 531 15.15 19.71 1.04
N PHE A 532 14.30 19.57 0.04
CA PHE A 532 14.63 18.86 -1.20
C PHE A 532 15.21 19.76 -2.29
N ASN A 533 15.07 21.09 -2.16
CA ASN A 533 15.35 22.05 -3.22
C ASN A 533 14.58 21.71 -4.51
N GLN A 534 13.32 21.33 -4.33
CA GLN A 534 12.37 20.93 -5.38
C GLN A 534 10.98 21.41 -4.99
N LYS A 535 10.08 21.54 -5.96
CA LYS A 535 8.68 21.85 -5.65
C LYS A 535 8.02 20.67 -4.93
N SER A 536 7.38 20.94 -3.80
CA SER A 536 6.59 19.96 -3.06
C SER A 536 5.17 19.93 -3.61
N CYS A 537 4.48 18.82 -3.40
CA CYS A 537 3.07 18.71 -3.75
C CYS A 537 2.29 18.00 -2.65
N LEU A 538 0.99 18.33 -2.59
CA LEU A 538 0.04 17.46 -1.91
C LEU A 538 -0.07 16.15 -2.68
N TYR A 539 -0.03 15.07 -1.94
CA TYR A 539 -0.02 13.73 -2.49
C TYR A 539 -1.02 12.85 -1.76
N GLY A 540 -1.45 11.78 -2.40
CA GLY A 540 -2.16 10.71 -1.73
C GLY A 540 -1.44 9.41 -2.00
N CYS A 541 -1.55 8.48 -1.06
CA CYS A 541 -0.97 7.15 -1.21
C CYS A 541 -2.10 6.16 -1.50
N GLY A 542 -1.93 5.37 -2.55
CA GLY A 542 -2.87 4.29 -2.89
C GLY A 542 -2.84 3.14 -1.87
N GLY A 543 -1.85 3.14 -0.99
CA GLY A 543 -1.58 2.13 0.00
C GLY A 543 -2.52 2.25 1.19
N THR A 544 -2.53 1.18 1.95
CA THR A 544 -3.25 1.14 3.22
C THR A 544 -2.20 1.08 4.31
N ILE A 545 -2.17 2.13 5.11
CA ILE A 545 -1.29 2.26 6.28
C ILE A 545 -2.22 2.37 7.48
N PRO A 546 -2.70 1.23 8.03
CA PRO A 546 -3.81 1.21 8.99
C PRO A 546 -3.55 2.02 10.24
N PHE A 547 -2.29 2.17 10.65
CA PHE A 547 -1.94 2.87 11.87
C PHE A 547 -2.28 4.35 11.80
N VAL A 548 -2.24 5.00 10.62
CA VAL A 548 -2.48 6.46 10.52
C VAL A 548 -3.90 6.79 10.96
N GLU A 549 -4.91 6.04 10.49
CA GLU A 549 -6.30 6.22 10.96
C GLU A 549 -6.39 5.99 12.47
N LYS A 550 -5.76 4.93 12.97
CA LYS A 550 -5.81 4.55 14.39
C LYS A 550 -5.14 5.58 15.30
N LEU A 551 -3.98 6.09 14.89
CA LEU A 551 -3.22 7.13 15.57
C LEU A 551 -4.06 8.40 15.63
N MET A 552 -4.59 8.86 14.50
CA MET A 552 -5.38 10.08 14.45
C MET A 552 -6.69 9.96 15.23
N ARG A 553 -7.35 8.80 15.17
CA ARG A 553 -8.53 8.52 15.99
C ARG A 553 -8.22 8.56 17.49
N ALA A 554 -7.03 8.11 17.89
CA ALA A 554 -6.62 8.10 19.29
C ALA A 554 -6.14 9.47 19.81
N LEU A 555 -5.46 10.26 18.95
CA LEU A 555 -4.99 11.60 19.26
C LEU A 555 -6.09 12.67 19.21
N GLY A 556 -7.12 12.46 18.37
CA GLY A 556 -8.21 13.42 18.18
C GLY A 556 -7.83 14.54 17.21
N ASP A 557 -8.10 15.79 17.59
CA ASP A 557 -7.92 16.98 16.74
C ASP A 557 -6.46 17.47 16.73
N VAL A 558 -5.57 16.61 16.23
CA VAL A 558 -4.14 16.91 16.03
C VAL A 558 -3.86 16.96 14.54
N GLN A 559 -3.03 17.90 14.09
CA GLN A 559 -2.74 18.05 12.66
C GLN A 559 -1.72 16.99 12.18
N PRO A 560 -2.05 16.14 11.20
CA PRO A 560 -1.18 15.08 10.71
C PRO A 560 -0.39 15.48 9.47
N LEU A 561 0.93 15.41 9.58
CA LEU A 561 1.89 15.73 8.52
C LEU A 561 2.61 14.44 8.10
N CYS A 562 2.06 13.75 7.09
CA CYS A 562 2.64 12.51 6.58
C CYS A 562 3.64 12.82 5.46
N LEU A 563 4.93 12.61 5.72
CA LEU A 563 6.03 12.74 4.76
C LEU A 563 6.97 11.54 4.89
N GLY A 564 7.98 11.38 4.04
CA GLY A 564 8.90 10.26 4.20
C GLY A 564 10.17 10.38 3.38
N ALA A 565 11.09 9.47 3.67
CA ALA A 565 12.37 9.35 3.00
C ALA A 565 12.36 8.28 1.87
N TYR A 566 11.18 7.81 1.47
CA TYR A 566 11.03 6.74 0.49
C TYR A 566 10.74 7.29 -0.89
N ASP A 567 11.18 6.56 -1.91
CA ASP A 567 10.84 6.82 -3.30
C ASP A 567 10.15 5.59 -3.93
N PRO A 568 9.53 5.71 -5.12
CA PRO A 568 8.87 4.58 -5.77
C PRO A 568 9.79 3.42 -6.16
N ASP A 569 11.11 3.63 -6.26
CA ASP A 569 12.11 2.60 -6.56
C ASP A 569 12.62 1.88 -5.29
N ALA A 570 12.13 2.27 -4.11
CA ALA A 570 12.54 1.71 -2.84
C ALA A 570 12.18 0.22 -2.67
N LYS A 571 11.20 -0.31 -3.44
CA LYS A 571 10.77 -1.72 -3.39
C LYS A 571 10.44 -2.21 -1.97
N MET A 572 9.74 -1.38 -1.19
CA MET A 572 9.26 -1.75 0.14
C MET A 572 8.45 -3.04 0.06
N HIS A 573 8.61 -3.91 1.07
CA HIS A 573 7.96 -5.23 1.17
C HIS A 573 8.39 -6.26 0.11
N GLU A 574 9.29 -5.90 -0.81
CA GLU A 574 9.82 -6.78 -1.85
C GLU A 574 11.32 -7.07 -1.65
N PRO A 575 11.85 -8.13 -2.29
CA PRO A 575 13.29 -8.33 -2.38
C PRO A 575 14.01 -7.19 -3.12
N GLY A 576 15.15 -6.78 -2.58
CA GLY A 576 15.92 -5.66 -3.11
C GLY A 576 15.44 -4.29 -2.63
N GLU A 577 14.77 -4.25 -1.47
CA GLU A 577 14.42 -3.01 -0.77
C GLU A 577 15.64 -2.09 -0.66
N SER A 578 15.43 -0.78 -0.89
CA SER A 578 16.50 0.20 -0.89
C SER A 578 16.08 1.61 -0.47
N LEU A 579 17.02 2.32 0.15
CA LEU A 579 16.89 3.71 0.58
C LEU A 579 17.69 4.65 -0.33
N SER A 580 17.04 5.70 -0.84
CA SER A 580 17.66 6.78 -1.59
C SER A 580 18.25 7.85 -0.66
N MET A 581 19.51 8.22 -0.89
CA MET A 581 20.17 9.28 -0.14
C MET A 581 19.61 10.67 -0.41
N PRO A 582 19.30 11.06 -1.67
CA PRO A 582 18.57 12.29 -1.93
C PRO A 582 17.32 12.44 -1.07
N ASP A 583 16.54 11.36 -0.92
CA ASP A 583 15.28 11.37 -0.16
C ASP A 583 15.52 11.38 1.35
N LEU A 584 16.45 10.57 1.86
CA LEU A 584 16.84 10.60 3.29
C LEU A 584 17.30 12.00 3.72
N LEU A 585 18.24 12.60 2.97
CA LEU A 585 18.80 13.91 3.31
C LEU A 585 17.80 15.05 3.03
N GLY A 586 16.95 14.91 2.02
CA GLY A 586 15.86 15.84 1.74
C GLY A 586 14.83 15.86 2.87
N CYS A 587 14.36 14.68 3.29
CA CYS A 587 13.43 14.50 4.40
C CYS A 587 14.00 15.10 5.70
N THR A 588 15.24 14.74 6.05
CA THR A 588 15.92 15.26 7.25
C THR A 588 16.01 16.79 7.26
N ARG A 589 16.43 17.41 6.16
CA ARG A 589 16.50 18.88 6.04
C ARG A 589 15.11 19.53 6.13
N SER A 590 14.09 18.87 5.58
CA SER A 590 12.71 19.35 5.65
C SER A 590 12.21 19.40 7.10
N ILE A 591 12.48 18.35 7.88
CA ILE A 591 12.15 18.31 9.30
C ILE A 591 12.91 19.41 10.06
N ILE A 592 14.18 19.66 9.73
CA ILE A 592 14.96 20.75 10.34
C ILE A 592 14.30 22.12 10.08
N HIS A 593 13.93 22.41 8.83
CA HIS A 593 13.26 23.65 8.47
C HIS A 593 11.90 23.79 9.17
N PHE A 594 11.16 22.69 9.29
CA PHE A 594 9.86 22.66 9.95
C PHE A 594 9.97 22.92 11.46
N ILE A 595 10.80 22.13 12.17
CA ILE A 595 11.04 22.30 13.62
C ILE A 595 11.50 23.73 13.91
N SER A 596 12.41 24.28 13.11
CA SER A 596 12.98 25.62 13.36
C SER A 596 11.93 26.74 13.34
N ARG A 597 10.81 26.53 12.64
CA ARG A 597 9.80 27.55 12.32
C ARG A 597 8.42 27.29 12.93
N ILE A 598 8.24 26.21 13.68
CA ILE A 598 6.92 25.81 14.17
C ILE A 598 6.26 26.86 15.09
N ASP A 599 7.06 27.60 15.85
CA ASP A 599 6.64 28.76 16.66
C ASP A 599 6.03 29.92 15.83
N GLU A 600 6.17 29.91 14.50
CA GLU A 600 5.51 30.90 13.63
C GLU A 600 3.99 30.64 13.53
N ILE A 601 3.54 29.42 13.88
CA ILE A 601 2.18 28.94 13.70
C ILE A 601 1.40 28.89 15.01
N TYR A 602 2.04 28.42 16.08
CA TYR A 602 1.50 28.24 17.42
C TYR A 602 2.19 29.20 18.38
#